data_AF-A0A524AEK7-F1
#
_entry.id   AF-A0A524AEK7-F1
#
_cell.length_a   1.000
_cell.length_b   1.000
_cell.length_c   1.000
_cell.angle_alpha   90.00
_cell.angle_beta   90.00
_cell.angle_gamma   90.00
#
_symmetry.space_group_name_H-M   'P 1'
#
loop_
_entity.id
_entity.type
_entity.pdbx_description
1 polymer ?
#
loop_
_entity_poly.entity_id
_entity_poly.type
_entity_poly.pdbx_seq_one_letter_code
_entity_poly.pdbx_strand_id
1 'polypeptide(L)'
;MTLPDTKLTSEMFWLSALVVGIVDIIFVFLLALCIKPTRFRQLNWALTGTSTILWGIFATACLWGFWDLYYRYFYPGWARWLAPLDALLYGAIALALWWLALRLPGNPVVNFCLLGGLESVLEHLVGIYGLGILDKVPILQGAHPVPALVFAF
;
A
#
# COMPACT_ATOMS: atom_id res chain seq x y z
N MET A 1 22.70 -1.02 17.79
CA MET A 1 22.89 0.25 17.06
C MET A 1 21.61 1.03 17.28
N THR A 2 21.61 2.06 18.12
CA THR A 2 20.46 2.95 18.29
C THR A 2 20.41 3.85 17.07
N LEU A 3 19.39 3.68 16.22
CA LEU A 3 19.12 4.62 15.14
C LEU A 3 18.96 6.03 15.75
N PRO A 4 19.38 7.10 15.05
CA PRO A 4 19.17 8.47 15.52
C PRO A 4 17.68 8.71 15.84
N ASP A 5 17.40 9.68 16.72
CA ASP A 5 16.05 10.18 17.09
C ASP A 5 15.30 10.85 15.91
N THR A 6 15.45 10.31 14.70
CA THR A 6 14.81 10.81 13.50
C THR A 6 13.35 10.39 13.53
N LYS A 7 12.47 11.26 14.03
CA LYS A 7 11.03 11.11 13.94
C LYS A 7 10.53 11.53 12.56
N LEU A 8 9.56 10.80 12.02
CA LEU A 8 8.83 11.22 10.84
C LEU A 8 7.83 12.32 11.23
N THR A 9 7.91 13.46 10.55
CA THR A 9 7.02 14.59 10.82
C THR A 9 5.84 14.63 9.83
N SER A 10 4.79 15.35 10.19
CA SER A 10 3.63 15.58 9.32
C SER A 10 4.02 16.26 8.00
N GLU A 11 5.02 17.16 8.03
CA GLU A 11 5.55 17.84 6.85
C GLU A 11 6.26 16.86 5.91
N MET A 12 6.97 15.87 6.45
CA MET A 12 7.59 14.83 5.64
C MET A 12 6.53 14.00 4.91
N PHE A 13 5.45 13.61 5.60
CA PHE A 13 4.34 12.91 4.97
C PHE A 13 3.67 13.74 3.86
N TRP A 14 3.42 15.03 4.10
CA TRP A 14 2.87 15.91 3.07
C TRP A 14 3.77 16.04 1.84
N LEU A 15 5.07 16.23 2.06
CA LEU A 15 6.03 16.32 0.96
C LEU A 15 6.11 15.00 0.19
N SER A 16 6.18 13.87 0.90
CA SER A 16 6.17 12.54 0.27
C SER A 16 4.89 12.29 -0.51
N ALA A 17 3.71 12.64 0.04
CA ALA A 17 2.43 12.50 -0.64
C ALA A 17 2.38 13.33 -1.93
N LEU A 18 2.88 14.56 -1.90
CA LEU A 18 2.96 15.41 -3.09
C LEU A 18 3.86 14.80 -4.16
N VAL A 19 5.06 14.36 -3.78
CA VAL A 19 6.04 13.79 -4.73
C VAL A 19 5.51 12.49 -5.33
N VAL A 20 5.04 11.57 -4.51
CA VAL A 20 4.52 10.28 -4.97
C VAL A 20 3.24 10.47 -5.77
N GLY A 21 2.31 11.34 -5.33
CA GLY A 21 1.09 11.64 -6.08
C GLY A 21 1.34 12.20 -7.48
N ILE A 22 2.37 13.06 -7.66
CA ILE A 22 2.77 13.52 -9.00
C ILE A 22 3.30 12.36 -9.85
N VAL A 23 4.14 11.51 -9.26
CA VAL A 23 4.69 10.33 -9.94
C VAL A 23 3.57 9.37 -10.35
N ASP A 24 2.60 9.13 -9.49
CA ASP A 24 1.47 8.24 -9.75
C ASP A 24 0.54 8.81 -10.82
N ILE A 25 0.26 10.11 -10.82
CA ILE A 25 -0.51 10.75 -11.91
C ILE A 25 0.17 10.50 -13.25
N ILE A 26 1.49 10.65 -13.34
CA ILE A 26 2.25 10.40 -14.58
C ILE A 26 2.14 8.93 -14.97
N PHE A 27 2.36 8.00 -14.05
CA PHE A 27 2.31 6.56 -14.36
C PHE A 27 0.91 6.08 -14.72
N VAL A 28 -0.13 6.48 -13.98
CA VAL A 28 -1.53 6.13 -14.28
C VAL A 28 -1.93 6.68 -15.63
N PHE A 29 -1.53 7.92 -15.96
CA PHE A 29 -1.77 8.50 -17.28
C PHE A 29 -1.10 7.68 -18.38
N LEU A 30 0.18 7.34 -18.24
CA LEU A 30 0.90 6.51 -19.21
C LEU A 30 0.28 5.12 -19.36
N LEU A 31 -0.11 4.48 -18.27
CA LEU A 31 -0.78 3.18 -18.29
C LEU A 31 -2.13 3.26 -19.01
N ALA A 32 -2.91 4.31 -18.75
CA ALA A 32 -4.20 4.54 -19.40
C ALA A 32 -4.07 4.75 -20.91
N LEU A 33 -2.96 5.33 -21.38
CA LEU A 33 -2.64 5.46 -22.80
C LEU A 33 -2.14 4.15 -23.43
N CYS A 34 -1.28 3.42 -22.72
CA CYS A 34 -0.62 2.23 -23.24
C CYS A 34 -1.49 0.97 -23.23
N ILE A 35 -2.41 0.85 -22.26
CA ILE A 35 -3.20 -0.36 -22.05
C ILE A 35 -4.64 -0.11 -22.54
N LYS A 36 -4.97 -0.72 -23.68
CA LYS A 36 -6.34 -0.71 -24.20
C LYS A 36 -7.29 -1.41 -23.21
N PRO A 37 -8.52 -0.90 -22.99
CA PRO A 37 -9.50 -1.52 -22.10
C PRO A 37 -9.79 -3.00 -22.42
N THR A 38 -9.77 -3.37 -23.70
CA THR A 38 -9.95 -4.76 -24.14
C THR A 38 -8.80 -5.67 -23.71
N ARG A 39 -7.57 -5.16 -23.73
CA ARG A 39 -6.39 -5.88 -23.24
C ARG A 39 -6.43 -6.02 -21.72
N PHE A 40 -6.80 -4.95 -21.00
CA PHE A 40 -6.91 -4.98 -19.54
C PHE A 40 -7.88 -6.06 -19.02
N ARG A 41 -8.98 -6.29 -19.74
CA ARG A 41 -9.95 -7.38 -19.44
C ARG A 41 -9.32 -8.78 -19.46
N GLN A 42 -8.18 -8.97 -20.11
CA GLN A 42 -7.50 -10.26 -20.20
C GLN A 42 -6.34 -10.40 -19.21
N LEU A 43 -6.08 -9.35 -18.41
CA LEU A 43 -4.92 -9.32 -17.49
C LEU A 43 -5.21 -9.90 -16.12
N ASN A 44 -6.37 -10.51 -15.86
CA ASN A 44 -6.76 -10.98 -14.53
C ASN A 44 -5.67 -11.83 -13.84
N TRP A 45 -5.17 -12.87 -14.51
CA TRP A 45 -4.16 -13.76 -13.93
C TRP A 45 -2.78 -13.14 -13.89
N ALA A 46 -2.43 -12.32 -14.88
CA ALA A 46 -1.16 -11.61 -14.88
C ALA A 46 -1.08 -10.59 -13.73
N LEU A 47 -2.15 -9.81 -13.52
CA LEU A 47 -2.27 -8.86 -12.40
C LEU A 47 -2.27 -9.59 -11.06
N THR A 48 -3.08 -10.63 -10.92
CA THR A 48 -3.17 -11.44 -9.69
C THR A 48 -1.82 -12.06 -9.34
N GLY A 49 -1.16 -12.70 -10.32
CA GLY A 49 0.15 -13.33 -10.12
C GLY A 49 1.25 -12.31 -9.81
N THR A 50 1.27 -11.19 -10.52
CA THR A 50 2.25 -10.11 -10.28
C THR A 50 2.05 -9.51 -8.88
N SER A 51 0.79 -9.23 -8.50
CA SER A 51 0.44 -8.74 -7.16
C SER A 51 0.89 -9.71 -6.07
N THR A 52 0.55 -11.00 -6.23
CA THR A 52 0.93 -12.06 -5.29
C THR A 52 2.44 -12.09 -5.04
N ILE A 53 3.23 -12.09 -6.12
CA ILE A 53 4.68 -12.19 -6.03
C ILE A 53 5.28 -10.90 -5.45
N LEU A 54 4.92 -9.75 -6.02
CA LEU A 54 5.49 -8.46 -5.63
C LEU A 54 5.21 -8.15 -4.17
N TRP A 55 3.94 -8.21 -3.77
CA TRP A 55 3.55 -7.88 -2.40
C TRP A 55 3.95 -8.95 -1.40
N GLY A 56 4.02 -10.22 -1.79
CA GLY A 56 4.59 -11.27 -0.95
C GLY A 56 6.06 -11.03 -0.63
N ILE A 57 6.85 -10.65 -1.64
CA ILE A 57 8.26 -10.28 -1.46
C ILE A 57 8.37 -9.00 -0.62
N PHE A 58 7.58 -7.99 -0.93
CA PHE A 58 7.60 -6.71 -0.22
C PHE A 58 7.23 -6.86 1.25
N ALA A 59 6.11 -7.52 1.56
CA ALA A 59 5.68 -7.79 2.93
C ALA A 59 6.73 -8.61 3.69
N THR A 60 7.31 -9.64 3.07
CA THR A 60 8.40 -10.40 3.69
C THR A 60 9.61 -9.53 3.98
N ALA A 61 10.06 -8.72 3.02
CA ALA A 61 11.17 -7.80 3.22
C ALA A 61 10.87 -6.77 4.33
N CYS A 62 9.64 -6.26 4.39
CA CYS A 62 9.23 -5.28 5.38
C CYS A 62 9.14 -5.87 6.79
N LEU A 63 8.40 -6.96 6.98
CA LEU A 63 8.21 -7.59 8.29
C LEU A 63 9.52 -8.12 8.86
N TRP A 64 10.47 -8.56 8.02
CA TRP A 64 11.77 -9.03 8.48
C TRP A 64 12.79 -7.90 8.67
N GLY A 65 12.88 -6.98 7.71
CA GLY A 65 13.88 -5.90 7.72
C GLY A 65 13.57 -4.78 8.70
N PHE A 66 12.28 -4.51 8.95
CA PHE A 66 11.83 -3.43 9.82
C PHE A 66 11.08 -3.92 11.07
N TRP A 67 11.26 -5.19 11.45
CA TRP A 67 10.58 -5.79 12.60
C TRP A 67 10.75 -4.95 13.87
N ASP A 68 12.00 -4.70 14.29
CA ASP A 68 12.31 -4.00 15.54
C ASP A 68 12.09 -2.48 15.44
N LEU A 69 12.06 -1.93 14.22
CA LEU A 69 11.80 -0.51 13.99
C LEU A 69 10.30 -0.18 14.02
N TYR A 70 9.45 -1.09 13.52
CA TYR A 70 8.06 -0.79 13.20
C TYR A 70 7.08 -1.85 13.70
N TYR A 71 7.16 -3.08 13.18
CA TYR A 71 6.10 -4.08 13.34
C TYR A 71 5.97 -4.66 14.77
N ARG A 72 7.09 -4.76 15.51
CA ARG A 72 7.10 -5.31 16.88
C ARG A 72 6.21 -4.55 17.86
N TYR A 73 5.95 -3.26 17.60
CA TYR A 73 5.18 -2.41 18.52
C TYR A 73 3.68 -2.69 18.49
N PHE A 74 3.16 -3.37 17.47
CA PHE A 74 1.72 -3.62 17.32
C PHE A 74 1.36 -5.04 16.87
N TYR A 75 2.32 -5.85 16.43
CA TYR A 75 2.09 -7.27 16.14
C TYR A 75 2.73 -8.22 17.16
N PRO A 76 2.11 -9.40 17.39
CA PRO A 76 2.71 -10.45 18.19
C PRO A 76 3.95 -11.04 17.48
N GLY A 77 4.91 -11.55 18.27
CA GLY A 77 6.20 -12.03 17.75
C GLY A 77 6.13 -13.15 16.70
N TRP A 78 5.02 -13.89 16.64
CA TRP A 78 4.82 -14.92 15.63
C TRP A 78 4.43 -14.37 14.25
N ALA A 79 3.92 -13.13 14.17
CA ALA A 79 3.37 -12.56 12.94
C ALA A 79 4.42 -12.42 11.82
N ARG A 80 5.68 -12.14 12.16
CA ARG A 80 6.78 -12.05 11.17
C ARG A 80 6.96 -13.32 10.32
N TRP A 81 6.60 -14.48 10.86
CA TRP A 81 6.71 -15.76 10.17
C TRP A 81 5.58 -16.00 9.18
N LEU A 82 4.48 -15.25 9.31
CA LEU A 82 3.34 -15.31 8.41
C LEU A 82 3.42 -14.32 7.25
N ALA A 83 4.47 -13.49 7.18
CA ALA A 83 4.65 -12.50 6.10
C ALA A 83 4.47 -13.08 4.68
N PRO A 84 4.92 -14.32 4.36
CA PRO A 84 4.67 -14.88 3.03
C PRO A 84 3.20 -15.13 2.71
N LEU A 85 2.32 -15.23 3.71
CA LEU A 85 0.88 -15.43 3.50
C LEU A 85 0.20 -14.17 2.96
N ASP A 86 0.78 -12.99 3.16
CA ASP A 86 0.29 -11.73 2.59
C ASP A 86 0.27 -11.78 1.06
N ALA A 87 1.13 -12.61 0.44
CA ALA A 87 1.12 -12.87 -1.00
C ALA A 87 -0.28 -13.30 -1.48
N LEU A 88 -0.90 -14.25 -0.80
CA LEU A 88 -2.22 -14.77 -1.18
C LEU A 88 -3.32 -13.73 -0.97
N LEU A 89 -3.20 -12.95 0.11
CA LEU A 89 -4.12 -11.85 0.42
C LEU A 89 -4.09 -10.79 -0.70
N TYR A 90 -2.92 -10.26 -1.03
CA TYR A 90 -2.78 -9.24 -2.08
C TYR A 90 -3.06 -9.79 -3.49
N GLY A 91 -2.88 -11.09 -3.72
CA GLY A 91 -3.39 -11.75 -4.93
C GLY A 91 -4.92 -11.69 -5.01
N ALA A 92 -5.61 -12.09 -3.94
CA ALA A 92 -7.07 -12.07 -3.87
C ALA A 92 -7.63 -10.64 -3.97
N ILE A 93 -7.01 -9.67 -3.29
CA ILE A 93 -7.37 -8.25 -3.38
C ILE A 93 -7.21 -7.76 -4.82
N ALA A 94 -6.07 -8.00 -5.48
CA ALA A 94 -5.87 -7.59 -6.87
C ALA A 94 -6.91 -8.18 -7.82
N LEU A 95 -7.30 -9.45 -7.64
CA LEU A 95 -8.36 -10.06 -8.43
C LEU A 95 -9.72 -9.37 -8.19
N ALA A 96 -10.05 -9.05 -6.94
CA ALA A 96 -11.28 -8.36 -6.57
C ALA A 96 -11.30 -6.92 -7.13
N LEU A 97 -10.21 -6.18 -7.02
CA LEU A 97 -10.08 -4.83 -7.57
C LEU A 97 -10.14 -4.83 -9.10
N TRP A 98 -9.52 -5.80 -9.77
CA TRP A 98 -9.63 -5.98 -11.22
C TRP A 98 -11.08 -6.21 -11.64
N TRP A 99 -11.77 -7.12 -10.94
CA TRP A 99 -13.17 -7.43 -11.17
C TRP A 99 -14.08 -6.21 -10.98
N LEU A 100 -13.81 -5.39 -9.97
CA LEU A 100 -14.57 -4.16 -9.69
C LEU A 100 -14.27 -3.06 -10.70
N ALA A 101 -13.00 -2.87 -11.07
CA ALA A 101 -12.56 -1.87 -12.03
C ALA A 101 -13.24 -2.01 -13.41
N LEU A 102 -13.54 -3.26 -13.81
CA LEU A 102 -14.27 -3.57 -15.05
C LEU A 102 -15.77 -3.21 -15.02
N ARG A 103 -16.35 -3.03 -13.83
CA ARG A 103 -17.78 -2.69 -13.64
C ARG A 103 -18.02 -1.20 -13.52
N LEU A 104 -17.00 -0.45 -13.14
CA LEU A 104 -17.09 1.00 -13.03
C LEU A 104 -17.05 1.63 -14.43
N PRO A 105 -17.75 2.77 -14.63
CA PRO A 105 -17.69 3.50 -15.89
C PRO A 105 -16.27 4.04 -16.14
N GLY A 106 -15.96 4.36 -17.40
CA GLY A 106 -14.68 4.98 -17.77
C GLY A 106 -13.57 3.99 -18.11
N ASN A 107 -12.32 4.37 -17.80
CA ASN A 107 -11.14 3.57 -18.14
C ASN A 107 -10.84 2.56 -17.01
N PRO A 108 -10.90 1.25 -17.27
CA PRO A 108 -10.69 0.24 -16.23
C PRO A 108 -9.28 0.23 -15.64
N VAL A 109 -8.27 0.71 -16.37
CA VAL A 109 -6.90 0.86 -15.85
C VAL A 109 -6.86 1.92 -14.76
N VAL A 110 -7.46 3.09 -15.04
CA VAL A 110 -7.57 4.19 -14.07
C VAL A 110 -8.40 3.75 -12.87
N ASN A 111 -9.53 3.09 -13.10
CA ASN A 111 -10.38 2.58 -12.03
C ASN A 111 -9.62 1.61 -11.12
N PHE A 112 -8.81 0.71 -11.69
CA PHE A 112 -8.00 -0.22 -10.92
C PHE A 112 -6.97 0.49 -10.03
N CYS A 113 -6.25 1.49 -10.58
CA CYS A 113 -5.28 2.27 -9.81
C CYS A 113 -5.95 3.06 -8.67
N LEU A 114 -7.08 3.73 -8.94
CA LEU A 114 -7.83 4.46 -7.91
C LEU A 114 -8.38 3.53 -6.83
N LEU A 115 -8.87 2.35 -7.20
CA LEU A 115 -9.31 1.34 -6.25
C LEU A 115 -8.15 0.82 -5.39
N GLY A 116 -6.95 0.69 -5.95
CA GLY A 116 -5.74 0.35 -5.21
C GLY A 116 -5.37 1.42 -4.18
N GLY A 117 -5.40 2.71 -4.56
CA GLY A 117 -5.17 3.81 -3.61
C GLY A 117 -6.21 3.83 -2.49
N LEU A 118 -7.49 3.60 -2.80
CA LEU A 118 -8.54 3.47 -1.77
C LEU A 118 -8.31 2.29 -0.83
N GLU A 119 -7.87 1.15 -1.37
CA GLU A 119 -7.55 -0.03 -0.57
C GLU A 119 -6.39 0.24 0.39
N SER A 120 -5.32 0.88 -0.08
CA SER A 120 -4.20 1.31 0.76
C SER A 120 -4.64 2.28 1.87
N VAL A 121 -5.54 3.23 1.59
CA VAL A 121 -6.12 4.10 2.63
C VAL A 121 -6.86 3.27 3.68
N LEU A 122 -7.62 2.25 3.31
CA LEU A 122 -8.32 1.37 4.26
C LEU A 122 -7.33 0.60 5.15
N GLU A 123 -6.25 0.05 4.59
CA GLU A 123 -5.19 -0.60 5.36
C GLU A 123 -4.56 0.37 6.37
N HIS A 124 -4.29 1.61 5.95
CA HIS A 124 -3.73 2.64 6.83
C HIS A 124 -4.72 3.10 7.91
N LEU A 125 -6.03 3.14 7.63
CA LEU A 125 -7.04 3.38 8.65
C LEU A 125 -7.02 2.28 9.71
N VAL A 126 -6.89 1.01 9.31
CA VAL A 126 -6.75 -0.12 10.24
C VAL A 126 -5.46 0.01 11.04
N GLY A 127 -4.34 0.37 10.41
CA GLY A 127 -3.07 0.59 11.09
C GLY A 127 -3.16 1.72 12.12
N ILE A 128 -3.62 2.89 11.71
CA ILE A 128 -3.69 4.10 12.54
C ILE A 128 -4.68 3.91 13.69
N TYR A 129 -5.93 3.57 13.39
CA TYR A 129 -7.00 3.57 14.40
C TYR A 129 -7.26 2.21 15.03
N GLY A 130 -7.05 1.11 14.29
CA GLY A 130 -7.23 -0.24 14.82
C GLY A 130 -6.02 -0.74 15.59
N LEU A 131 -4.81 -0.53 15.05
CA LEU A 131 -3.56 -0.99 15.66
C LEU A 131 -2.86 0.08 16.48
N GLY A 132 -3.20 1.36 16.32
CA GLY A 132 -2.64 2.47 17.09
C GLY A 132 -1.19 2.77 16.73
N ILE A 133 -0.80 2.63 15.45
CA ILE A 133 0.62 2.75 15.04
C ILE A 133 1.23 4.12 15.36
N LEU A 134 0.45 5.22 15.30
CA LEU A 134 0.96 6.56 15.58
C LEU A 134 1.31 6.76 17.07
N ASP A 135 0.67 6.00 17.97
CA ASP A 135 0.92 6.07 19.41
C ASP A 135 1.99 5.06 19.84
N LYS A 136 2.00 3.87 19.22
CA LYS A 136 2.85 2.75 19.64
C LYS A 136 4.23 2.75 18.99
N VAL A 137 4.36 3.25 17.76
CA VAL A 137 5.61 3.19 17.00
C VAL A 137 6.44 4.46 17.24
N PRO A 138 7.62 4.39 17.87
CA PRO A 138 8.39 5.57 18.26
C PRO A 138 8.72 6.54 17.12
N ILE A 139 9.01 6.02 15.92
CA ILE A 139 9.36 6.85 14.76
C ILE A 139 8.17 7.64 14.20
N LEU A 140 6.94 7.21 14.50
CA LEU A 140 5.71 7.87 14.04
C LEU A 140 5.08 8.81 15.08
N GLN A 141 5.54 8.76 16.33
CA GLN A 141 4.95 9.54 17.41
C GLN A 141 5.06 11.05 17.16
N GLY A 142 3.90 11.72 17.14
CA GLY A 142 3.77 13.14 16.87
C GLY A 142 3.38 13.46 15.42
N ALA A 143 3.32 12.47 14.53
CA ALA A 143 2.75 12.64 13.20
C ALA A 143 1.21 12.70 13.27
N HIS A 144 0.61 13.58 12.46
CA HIS A 144 -0.84 13.68 12.36
C HIS A 144 -1.40 12.59 11.42
N PRO A 145 -2.58 12.00 11.69
CA PRO A 145 -3.12 10.91 10.87
C PRO A 145 -3.49 11.33 9.44
N VAL A 146 -3.97 12.55 9.25
CA VAL A 146 -4.40 13.05 7.92
C VAL A 146 -3.27 13.00 6.87
N PRO A 147 -2.08 13.59 7.09
CA PRO A 147 -1.01 13.50 6.09
C PRO A 147 -0.54 12.07 5.83
N ALA A 148 -0.57 11.19 6.84
CA ALA A 148 -0.25 9.77 6.64
C ALA A 148 -1.30 9.07 5.75
N LEU A 149 -2.58 9.40 5.90
CA LEU A 149 -3.65 8.87 5.05
C LEU A 149 -3.61 9.43 3.63
N VAL A 150 -3.21 10.69 3.44
CA VAL A 150 -3.03 11.26 2.09
C VAL A 150 -1.82 10.66 1.41
N PHE A 151 -0.73 10.40 2.15
CA PHE A 151 0.42 9.68 1.64
C PHE A 151 0.10 8.23 1.24
N ALA A 152 -0.86 7.60 1.91
CA ALA A 152 -1.24 6.22 1.65
C ALA A 152 -1.97 6.01 0.32
N PHE A 153 -2.63 7.03 -0.24
CA PHE A 153 -3.46 6.92 -1.44
C PHE A 153 -2.62 6.90 -2.72
#